data_AF-A0A2G4GL12-F1
#
_entry.id   AF-A0A2G4GL12-F1
#
_cell.length_a   1.000
_cell.length_b   1.000
_cell.length_c   1.000
_cell.angle_alpha   90.00
_cell.angle_beta   90.00
_cell.angle_gamma   90.00
#
_symmetry.space_group_name_H-M   'P 1'
#
loop_
_entity.id
_entity.type
_entity.pdbx_description
1 polymer ?
#
loop_
_entity_poly.entity_id
_entity_poly.type
_entity_poly.pdbx_seq_one_letter_code
_entity_poly.pdbx_strand_id
1 'polypeptide(L)'
;MLDRKKVPHSKDAVEYGIELKKPDVFKLDNGVSVYTIQAGTEDVVQIEWIFKAGNWYEKLKNVASAANFLIKNGTSTKSAY
;
A
#
# COMPACT_ATOMS: atom_id res chain seq x y z
N MET A 1 25.76 35.41 12.24
CA MET A 1 26.26 34.51 13.29
C MET A 1 25.07 34.10 14.16
N LEU A 2 24.85 32.80 14.37
CA LEU A 2 23.73 32.33 15.19
C LEU A 2 23.93 32.76 16.65
N ASP A 3 22.93 33.38 17.26
CA ASP A 3 23.00 33.81 18.67
C ASP A 3 22.83 32.60 19.59
N ARG A 4 23.95 32.11 20.14
CA ARG A 4 23.99 30.94 21.03
C ARG A 4 23.42 31.20 22.44
N LYS A 5 22.97 32.42 22.74
CA LYS A 5 22.37 32.78 24.03
C LYS A 5 20.84 32.76 24.02
N LYS A 6 20.22 32.71 22.84
CA LYS A 6 18.76 32.61 22.71
C LYS A 6 18.37 31.15 22.49
N VAL A 7 17.41 30.67 23.29
CA VAL A 7 16.81 29.36 23.08
C VAL A 7 16.03 29.39 21.75
N PRO A 8 16.20 28.40 20.87
CA PRO A 8 15.39 28.30 19.67
C PRO A 8 13.91 28.09 20.05
N HIS A 9 13.02 28.58 19.20
CA HIS A 9 11.59 28.36 19.38
C HIS A 9 11.28 26.85 19.30
N SER A 10 10.65 26.32 20.35
CA SER A 10 10.15 24.95 20.37
C SER A 10 8.79 24.91 19.69
N LYS A 11 8.70 24.24 18.55
CA LYS A 11 7.43 24.03 17.86
C LYS A 11 6.58 23.02 18.62
N ASP A 12 5.32 23.36 18.88
CA ASP A 12 4.33 22.41 19.38
C ASP A 12 4.00 21.37 18.28
N ALA A 13 3.60 20.16 18.68
CA ALA A 13 3.18 19.10 17.76
C ALA A 13 2.05 19.56 16.83
N VAL A 14 1.16 20.45 17.31
CA VAL A 14 0.05 21.01 16.53
C VAL A 14 0.48 22.00 15.44
N GLU A 15 1.72 22.50 15.49
CA GLU A 15 2.27 23.40 14.48
C GLU A 15 2.83 22.66 13.25
N TYR A 16 2.96 21.33 13.31
CA TYR A 16 3.41 20.53 12.19
C TYR A 16 2.23 20.23 11.25
N GLY A 17 2.32 20.71 10.01
CA GLY A 17 1.44 20.29 8.93
C GLY A 17 1.76 18.86 8.52
N ILE A 18 1.03 17.89 9.08
CA ILE A 18 1.14 16.49 8.70
C ILE A 18 0.21 16.27 7.50
N GLU A 19 0.79 16.15 6.31
CA GLU A 19 0.05 15.80 5.10
C GLU A 19 0.44 14.41 4.62
N LEU A 20 -0.55 13.63 4.20
CA LEU A 20 -0.29 12.33 3.58
C LEU A 20 0.33 12.54 2.20
N LYS A 21 1.38 11.77 1.90
CA LYS A 21 1.98 11.78 0.58
C LYS A 21 0.96 11.30 -0.45
N LYS A 22 0.73 12.10 -1.49
CA LYS A 22 -0.16 11.71 -2.59
C LYS A 22 0.48 10.57 -3.39
N PRO A 23 -0.30 9.54 -3.79
CA PRO A 23 0.20 8.50 -4.67
C PRO A 23 0.36 9.04 -6.09
N ASP A 24 1.35 8.52 -6.81
CA ASP A 24 1.35 8.59 -8.26
C ASP A 24 0.35 7.54 -8.79
N VAL A 25 -0.41 7.91 -9.81
CA VAL A 25 -1.50 7.09 -10.33
C VAL A 25 -1.35 6.91 -11.82
N PHE A 26 -1.42 5.68 -12.29
CA PHE A 26 -1.45 5.37 -13.71
C PHE A 26 -2.41 4.22 -14.01
N LYS A 27 -2.81 4.12 -15.28
CA LYS A 27 -3.73 3.10 -15.77
C LYS A 27 -2.99 2.23 -16.79
N LEU A 28 -2.99 0.93 -16.54
CA LEU A 28 -2.42 -0.06 -17.46
C LEU A 28 -3.33 -0.24 -18.69
N ASP A 29 -2.79 -0.81 -19.77
CA ASP A 29 -3.53 -1.05 -21.02
C ASP A 29 -4.74 -1.97 -20.82
N ASN A 30 -4.68 -2.88 -19.84
CA ASN A 30 -5.79 -3.75 -19.45
C ASN A 30 -6.85 -3.04 -18.56
N GLY A 31 -6.68 -1.75 -18.30
CA GLY A 31 -7.60 -0.91 -17.56
C GLY A 31 -7.42 -0.90 -16.05
N VAL A 32 -6.46 -1.66 -15.50
CA VAL A 32 -6.18 -1.68 -14.05
C VAL A 32 -5.49 -0.39 -13.62
N SER A 33 -6.00 0.24 -12.56
CA SER A 33 -5.35 1.39 -11.91
C SER A 33 -4.25 0.92 -10.97
N VAL A 34 -3.08 1.55 -11.07
CA VAL A 34 -1.93 1.33 -10.19
C VAL A 34 -1.65 2.61 -9.42
N TYR A 35 -1.39 2.45 -8.12
CA TYR A 35 -1.10 3.53 -7.19
C TYR A 35 0.27 3.25 -6.57
N THR A 36 1.19 4.21 -6.64
CA THR A 36 2.54 4.06 -6.08
C THR A 36 2.84 5.17 -5.09
N ILE A 37 3.42 4.82 -3.95
CA ILE A 37 3.84 5.76 -2.91
C ILE A 37 5.29 5.49 -2.56
N GLN A 38 6.18 6.43 -2.92
CA GLN A 38 7.58 6.38 -2.48
C GLN A 38 7.72 7.04 -1.11
N ALA A 39 7.51 6.30 -0.02
CA ALA A 39 7.52 6.87 1.34
C ALA A 39 8.62 6.33 2.27
N GLY A 40 9.37 5.30 1.85
CA GLY A 40 10.46 4.70 2.65
C GLY A 40 11.84 5.24 2.28
N THR A 41 12.79 5.08 3.21
CA THR A 41 14.24 5.27 2.98
C THR A 41 14.96 3.98 2.61
N GLU A 42 14.33 2.85 2.89
CA GLU A 42 14.87 1.51 2.66
C GLU A 42 14.64 1.05 1.21
N ASP A 43 15.56 0.24 0.70
CA ASP A 43 15.45 -0.40 -0.62
C ASP A 43 14.54 -1.65 -0.55
N VAL A 44 13.26 -1.42 -0.22
CA VAL A 44 12.23 -2.45 -0.11
C VAL A 44 10.96 -2.01 -0.82
N VAL A 45 10.26 -2.97 -1.42
CA VAL A 45 8.99 -2.74 -2.13
C VAL A 45 7.91 -3.67 -1.57
N GLN A 46 6.76 -3.09 -1.25
CA GLN A 46 5.53 -3.82 -0.93
C GLN A 46 4.54 -3.68 -2.08
N ILE A 47 3.98 -4.80 -2.51
CA ILE A 47 3.00 -4.86 -3.59
C ILE A 47 1.71 -5.44 -3.04
N GLU A 48 0.59 -4.75 -3.28
CA GLU A 48 -0.74 -5.16 -2.85
C GLU A 48 -1.70 -5.22 -4.03
N TRP A 49 -2.51 -6.27 -4.06
CA TRP A 49 -3.58 -6.45 -5.04
C TRP A 49 -4.92 -6.35 -4.35
N ILE A 50 -5.75 -5.40 -4.80
CA ILE A 50 -7.08 -5.18 -4.25
C ILE A 50 -8.11 -5.66 -5.26
N PHE A 51 -8.89 -6.66 -4.87
CA PHE A 51 -9.97 -7.21 -5.68
C PHE A 51 -11.32 -6.76 -5.12
N LYS A 52 -12.20 -6.24 -5.98
CA LYS A 52 -13.60 -5.99 -5.62
C LYS A 52 -14.38 -7.31 -5.60
N ALA A 53 -14.11 -8.11 -4.58
CA ALA A 53 -14.64 -9.45 -4.37
C ALA A 53 -14.75 -9.73 -2.86
N GLY A 54 -14.94 -10.99 -2.48
CA GLY A 54 -14.96 -11.43 -1.08
C GLY A 54 -16.28 -12.05 -0.64
N ASN A 55 -16.38 -12.38 0.64
CA ASN A 55 -17.50 -13.14 1.22
C ASN A 55 -18.87 -12.51 0.92
N TRP A 56 -18.95 -11.17 0.83
CA TRP A 56 -20.19 -10.45 0.51
C TRP A 56 -20.76 -10.80 -0.87
N TYR A 57 -19.91 -11.20 -1.81
CA TYR A 57 -20.28 -11.52 -3.18
C TYR A 57 -20.40 -13.04 -3.42
N GLU A 58 -20.24 -13.85 -2.38
CA GLU A 58 -20.27 -15.31 -2.51
C GLU A 58 -21.68 -15.83 -2.80
N LYS A 59 -21.80 -16.70 -3.81
CA LYS A 59 -23.01 -17.51 -4.04
C LYS A 59 -23.05 -18.77 -3.16
N LEU A 60 -21.88 -19.30 -2.83
CA LEU A 60 -21.68 -20.48 -2.01
C LEU A 60 -20.70 -20.14 -0.91
N LYS A 61 -20.96 -20.65 0.30
CA LYS A 61 -20.13 -20.39 1.47
C LYS A 61 -18.69 -20.82 1.24
N ASN A 62 -17.75 -20.01 1.71
CA ASN A 62 -16.29 -20.27 1.75
C ASN A 62 -15.58 -20.19 0.40
N VAL A 63 -16.22 -19.76 -0.68
CA VAL A 63 -15.56 -19.68 -2.00
C VAL A 63 -14.41 -18.68 -2.01
N ALA A 64 -14.57 -17.49 -1.45
CA ALA A 64 -13.52 -16.48 -1.38
C ALA A 64 -12.40 -16.90 -0.42
N SER A 65 -12.72 -17.56 0.69
CA SER A 65 -11.71 -18.12 1.60
C SER A 65 -10.87 -19.20 0.88
N ALA A 66 -11.53 -20.15 0.22
CA ALA A 66 -10.86 -21.19 -0.54
C ALA A 66 -10.02 -20.61 -1.70
N ALA A 67 -10.55 -19.62 -2.43
CA ALA A 67 -9.81 -18.94 -3.50
C ALA A 67 -8.56 -18.22 -2.98
N ASN A 68 -8.66 -17.49 -1.86
CA ASN A 68 -7.54 -16.81 -1.22
C ASN A 68 -6.47 -17.79 -0.70
N PHE A 69 -6.88 -18.97 -0.24
CA PHE A 69 -5.94 -20.03 0.14
C PHE A 69 -5.23 -20.60 -1.10
N LEU A 70 -5.98 -20.90 -2.16
CA LEU A 70 -5.45 -21.56 -3.36
C LEU A 70 -4.62 -20.64 -4.26
N ILE A 71 -4.80 -19.31 -4.21
CA ILE A 71 -4.07 -18.38 -5.10
C ILE A 71 -2.54 -18.44 -4.94
N LYS A 72 -2.06 -18.97 -3.81
CA LYS A 72 -0.63 -19.15 -3.52
C LYS A 72 -0.13 -20.57 -3.82
N ASN A 73 -1.00 -21.47 -4.29
CA ASN A 73 -0.70 -22.89 -4.47
C ASN A 73 -0.26 -23.24 -5.89
N GLY A 74 0.39 -22.29 -6.57
CA GLY A 74 0.93 -22.47 -7.92
C GLY A 74 0.14 -21.71 -8.98
N THR A 75 0.72 -21.64 -10.16
CA THR A 75 0.19 -20.96 -11.34
C THR A 75 0.27 -21.90 -12.54
N SER A 76 -0.26 -21.49 -13.69
CA SER A 76 -0.14 -22.27 -14.92
C SER A 76 1.31 -22.51 -15.36
N THR A 77 2.26 -21.69 -14.89
CA THR A 77 3.67 -21.74 -15.30
C THR A 77 4.65 -22.09 -14.19
N LYS A 78 4.21 -22.15 -12.92
CA LYS A 78 5.07 -22.46 -11.76
C LYS A 78 4.35 -23.26 -10.68
N SER A 79 5.01 -24.26 -10.13
CA SER A 79 4.57 -25.02 -8.95
C SER A 79 4.67 -24.20 -7.66
N ALA A 80 3.96 -24.66 -6.62
CA ALA A 80 4.10 -24.15 -5.25
C ALA A 80 5.31 -24.73 -4.49
N TYR A 81 6.01 -25.68 -5.11
CA TYR A 81 7.23 -26.34 -4.63
C TYR A 81 8.43 -25.91 -5.46
#